data_AF-G9XSD9-F1
#
_entry.id   AF-G9XSD9-F1
#
_cell.length_a   1.000
_cell.length_b   1.000
_cell.length_c   1.000
_cell.angle_alpha   90.00
_cell.angle_beta   90.00
_cell.angle_gamma   90.00
#
_symmetry.space_group_name_H-M   'P 1'
#
loop_
_entity.id
_entity.type
_entity.pdbx_description
1 polymer ?
#
loop_
_entity_poly.entity_id
_entity_poly.type
_entity_poly.pdbx_seq_one_letter_code
_entity_poly.pdbx_strand_id
1 'polypeptide(L)'
;MKKEGKVMMNRKHSIVLIILGIFLITFIVMGCGSDKIMEPVQSTKNFPTDGLTLLERAYEDIDSDGDKESVEVYTSAQIAPDGQMGWDTGERWVLLVRNGEEAFPLFDDSVQYGELQFWIASINKDQIVGPKSTDLQRKIYAAVTTDIGFKLLKYHWDEQNLCYKREVILNPTDQWSMRHSNKYNIPDPARIESNGRL
;
A
#
# COMPACT_ATOMS: atom_id res chain seq x y z
N MET A 1 -10.48 -75.71 -26.31
CA MET A 1 -11.63 -74.79 -26.53
C MET A 1 -11.54 -73.65 -25.52
N LYS A 2 -11.21 -72.43 -25.96
CA LYS A 2 -11.35 -71.21 -25.17
C LYS A 2 -11.73 -70.09 -26.14
N LYS A 3 -12.96 -69.57 -26.04
CA LYS A 3 -13.45 -68.44 -26.84
C LYS A 3 -12.89 -67.16 -26.24
N GLU A 4 -12.06 -66.44 -26.98
CA GLU A 4 -11.72 -65.05 -26.65
C GLU A 4 -12.85 -64.15 -27.13
N GLY A 5 -13.58 -63.56 -26.16
CA GLY A 5 -14.58 -62.53 -26.41
C GLY A 5 -13.91 -61.18 -26.63
N LYS A 6 -13.87 -60.72 -27.88
CA LYS A 6 -13.47 -59.35 -28.22
C LYS A 6 -14.54 -58.38 -27.73
N VAL A 7 -14.28 -57.69 -26.61
CA VAL A 7 -15.14 -56.61 -26.13
C VAL A 7 -15.04 -55.45 -27.11
N MET A 8 -16.07 -55.29 -27.93
CA MET A 8 -16.19 -54.24 -28.92
C MET A 8 -16.73 -52.98 -28.22
N MET A 9 -15.82 -52.14 -27.74
CA MET A 9 -16.18 -50.87 -27.13
C MET A 9 -16.76 -49.95 -28.21
N ASN A 10 -18.05 -49.62 -28.06
CA ASN A 10 -18.80 -48.83 -29.02
C ASN A 10 -18.20 -47.42 -29.11
N ARG A 11 -17.71 -47.05 -30.30
CA ARG A 11 -16.96 -45.79 -30.56
C ARG A 11 -17.68 -44.53 -30.07
N LYS A 12 -19.02 -44.59 -29.99
CA LYS A 12 -19.87 -43.50 -29.47
C LYS A 12 -19.76 -43.30 -27.95
N HIS A 13 -19.53 -44.37 -27.16
CA HIS A 13 -19.39 -44.26 -25.71
C HIS A 13 -18.01 -43.75 -25.26
N SER A 14 -16.94 -44.04 -26.01
CA SER A 14 -15.62 -43.43 -25.72
C SER A 14 -15.57 -41.93 -26.00
N ILE A 15 -16.28 -41.44 -27.02
CA ILE A 15 -16.32 -40.00 -27.33
C ILE A 15 -17.07 -39.22 -26.23
N VAL A 16 -18.17 -39.78 -25.70
CA VAL A 16 -18.93 -39.16 -24.61
C VAL A 16 -18.11 -39.09 -23.32
N LEU A 17 -17.33 -40.12 -23.00
CA LEU A 17 -16.46 -40.12 -21.81
C LEU A 17 -15.28 -39.14 -21.92
N ILE A 18 -14.73 -38.94 -23.13
CA ILE A 18 -13.67 -37.95 -23.37
C ILE A 18 -14.22 -36.52 -23.26
N ILE A 19 -15.41 -36.25 -23.77
CA ILE A 19 -16.06 -34.92 -23.66
C ILE A 19 -16.42 -34.61 -22.20
N LEU A 20 -16.92 -35.59 -21.44
CA LEU A 20 -17.25 -35.41 -20.02
C LEU A 20 -15.97 -35.20 -19.17
N GLY A 21 -14.87 -35.86 -19.51
CA GLY A 21 -13.57 -35.67 -18.85
C GLY A 21 -12.96 -34.29 -19.09
N ILE A 22 -13.09 -33.75 -20.32
CA ILE A 22 -12.62 -32.39 -20.65
C ILE A 22 -13.49 -31.32 -19.96
N PHE A 23 -14.79 -31.58 -19.78
CA PHE A 23 -15.70 -30.70 -19.04
C PHE A 23 -15.45 -30.69 -17.52
N LEU A 24 -14.93 -31.79 -16.95
CA LEU A 24 -14.58 -31.86 -15.53
C LEU A 24 -13.21 -31.22 -15.21
N ILE A 25 -12.29 -31.15 -16.17
CA ILE A 25 -10.97 -30.53 -15.98
C ILE A 25 -11.02 -28.99 -16.11
N THR A 26 -12.03 -28.44 -16.78
CA THR A 26 -12.18 -26.98 -16.94
C THR A 26 -12.72 -26.25 -15.69
N PHE A 27 -13.24 -26.96 -14.70
CA PHE A 27 -13.75 -26.35 -13.46
C PHE A 27 -12.75 -26.27 -12.30
N ILE A 28 -11.51 -26.77 -12.44
CA ILE A 28 -10.54 -26.80 -11.33
C ILE A 28 -9.59 -25.58 -11.32
N VAL A 29 -9.67 -24.68 -12.31
CA VAL A 29 -8.82 -23.46 -12.36
C VAL A 29 -9.66 -22.18 -12.18
N MET A 30 -10.58 -22.16 -11.23
CA MET A 30 -10.90 -20.90 -10.53
C MET A 30 -10.04 -20.87 -9.29
N GLY A 31 -8.78 -20.50 -9.49
CA GLY A 31 -7.91 -20.09 -8.41
C GLY A 31 -8.64 -19.00 -7.63
N CYS A 32 -8.73 -19.20 -6.32
CA CYS A 32 -9.24 -18.25 -5.35
C CYS A 32 -8.27 -17.06 -5.32
N GLY A 33 -8.31 -16.22 -6.36
CA GLY A 33 -7.73 -14.89 -6.33
C GLY A 33 -8.72 -14.03 -5.57
N SER A 34 -8.37 -13.64 -4.35
CA SER A 34 -9.02 -12.48 -3.76
C SER A 34 -8.78 -11.31 -4.71
N ASP A 35 -9.84 -10.82 -5.36
CA ASP A 35 -9.76 -9.55 -6.09
C ASP A 35 -9.33 -8.51 -5.07
N LYS A 36 -8.06 -8.10 -5.15
CA LYS A 36 -7.54 -7.04 -4.30
C LYS A 36 -8.32 -5.78 -4.64
N ILE A 37 -9.10 -5.30 -3.69
CA ILE A 37 -9.85 -4.06 -3.84
C ILE A 37 -8.83 -2.93 -3.99
N MET A 38 -8.87 -2.27 -5.15
CA MET A 38 -8.05 -1.11 -5.45
C MET A 38 -8.97 0.11 -5.48
N GLU A 39 -8.73 1.06 -4.58
CA GLU A 39 -9.57 2.24 -4.46
C GLU A 39 -8.90 3.43 -5.15
N PRO A 40 -9.59 4.15 -6.05
CA PRO A 40 -9.06 5.35 -6.66
C PRO A 40 -8.99 6.50 -5.63
N VAL A 41 -7.89 7.22 -5.63
CA VAL A 41 -7.65 8.46 -4.90
C VAL A 41 -7.59 9.58 -5.92
N GLN A 42 -8.68 10.35 -5.97
CA GLN A 42 -8.85 11.44 -6.92
C GLN A 42 -8.10 12.69 -6.46
N SER A 43 -7.73 13.54 -7.42
CA SER A 43 -7.20 14.86 -7.10
C SER A 43 -8.30 15.72 -6.47
N THR A 44 -7.86 16.66 -5.65
CA THR A 44 -8.67 17.78 -5.20
C THR A 44 -7.90 19.07 -5.42
N LYS A 45 -8.63 20.11 -5.83
CA LYS A 45 -8.07 21.45 -5.91
C LYS A 45 -8.01 22.03 -4.51
N ASN A 46 -6.87 22.62 -4.14
CA ASN A 46 -6.70 23.31 -2.86
C ASN A 46 -6.94 22.42 -1.64
N PHE A 47 -6.32 21.23 -1.58
CA PHE A 47 -6.37 20.42 -0.34
C PHE A 47 -5.89 21.27 0.86
N PRO A 48 -6.75 21.51 1.87
CA PRO A 48 -6.44 22.42 2.96
C PRO A 48 -5.41 21.80 3.89
N THR A 49 -4.29 22.50 4.07
CA THR A 49 -3.25 22.18 5.06
C THR A 49 -3.15 23.23 6.16
N ASP A 50 -4.07 24.19 6.19
CA ASP A 50 -4.13 25.22 7.23
C ASP A 50 -4.33 24.56 8.60
N GLY A 51 -3.48 24.93 9.56
CA GLY A 51 -3.49 24.33 10.89
C GLY A 51 -2.85 22.94 10.96
N LEU A 52 -2.21 22.44 9.89
CA LEU A 52 -1.39 21.24 9.94
C LEU A 52 0.11 21.59 9.96
N THR A 53 0.89 20.76 10.65
CA THR A 53 2.35 20.83 10.68
C THR A 53 2.93 19.89 9.63
N LEU A 54 3.77 20.41 8.73
CA LEU A 54 4.54 19.61 7.78
C LEU A 54 5.72 18.91 8.51
N LEU A 55 5.76 17.58 8.45
CA LEU A 55 6.80 16.77 9.10
C LEU A 55 7.90 16.34 8.12
N GLU A 56 7.52 15.94 6.91
CA GLU A 56 8.44 15.42 5.91
C GLU A 56 7.99 15.79 4.50
N ARG A 57 8.94 16.06 3.61
CA ARG A 57 8.72 16.27 2.18
C ARG A 57 9.83 15.63 1.36
N ALA A 58 9.45 14.90 0.32
CA ALA A 58 10.35 14.39 -0.71
C ALA A 58 9.86 14.82 -2.10
N TYR A 59 10.75 14.84 -3.09
CA TYR A 59 10.42 15.18 -4.48
C TYR A 59 10.86 14.06 -5.42
N GLU A 60 9.93 13.52 -6.21
CA GLU A 60 10.17 12.45 -7.18
C GLU A 60 9.21 12.61 -8.36
N ASP A 61 9.62 12.15 -9.54
CA ASP A 61 8.77 12.03 -10.74
C ASP A 61 8.02 10.68 -10.63
N ILE A 62 6.83 10.71 -10.05
CA ILE A 62 6.03 9.54 -9.65
C ILE A 62 5.14 9.08 -10.79
N ASP A 63 4.56 10.03 -11.53
CA ASP A 63 3.74 9.75 -12.71
C ASP A 63 4.54 9.62 -14.01
N SER A 64 5.85 9.86 -13.97
CA SER A 64 6.78 9.71 -15.11
C SER A 64 6.51 10.70 -16.25
N ASP A 65 5.94 11.86 -15.94
CA ASP A 65 5.73 12.95 -16.91
C ASP A 65 6.97 13.83 -17.13
N GLY A 66 7.98 13.69 -16.25
CA GLY A 66 9.27 14.38 -16.30
C GLY A 66 9.38 15.60 -15.40
N ASP A 67 8.28 16.08 -14.83
CA ASP A 67 8.27 17.01 -13.71
C ASP A 67 8.36 16.24 -12.38
N LYS A 68 8.55 16.95 -11.27
CA LYS A 68 8.63 16.32 -9.94
C LYS A 68 7.45 16.69 -9.09
N GLU A 69 6.82 15.69 -8.51
CA GLU A 69 5.78 15.86 -7.51
C GLU A 69 6.39 15.91 -6.12
N SER A 70 5.74 16.64 -5.21
CA SER A 70 6.09 16.57 -3.79
C SER A 70 5.24 15.52 -3.08
N VAL A 71 5.88 14.63 -2.32
CA VAL A 71 5.21 13.74 -1.36
C VAL A 71 5.43 14.31 0.03
N GLU A 72 4.34 14.60 0.73
CA GLU A 72 4.32 15.40 1.96
C GLU A 72 3.59 14.64 3.06
N VAL A 73 4.15 14.64 4.27
CA VAL A 73 3.46 14.16 5.48
C VAL A 73 3.15 15.33 6.38
N TYR A 74 1.87 15.47 6.72
CA TYR A 74 1.38 16.45 7.69
C TYR A 74 0.75 15.76 8.91
N THR A 75 0.71 16.49 10.02
CA THR A 75 -0.06 16.13 11.21
C THR A 75 -0.80 17.33 11.81
N SER A 76 -1.88 17.11 12.55
CA SER A 76 -2.53 18.16 13.34
C SER A 76 -1.74 18.59 14.57
N ALA A 77 -0.81 17.75 15.05
CA ALA A 77 0.05 18.10 16.18
C ALA A 77 0.85 19.37 15.86
N GLN A 78 0.97 20.24 16.84
CA GLN A 78 1.67 21.52 16.71
C GLN A 78 3.03 21.46 17.39
N ILE A 79 3.95 22.30 16.92
CA ILE A 79 5.22 22.52 17.62
C ILE A 79 4.93 23.36 18.87
N ALA A 80 5.26 22.82 20.04
CA ALA A 80 5.12 23.48 21.32
C ALA A 80 6.19 24.59 21.49
N PRO A 81 6.03 25.50 22.48
CA PRO A 81 6.96 26.62 22.67
C PRO A 81 8.42 26.21 22.93
N ASP A 82 8.66 24.98 23.37
CA ASP A 82 9.98 24.41 23.61
C ASP A 82 10.63 23.82 22.33
N GLY A 83 9.95 23.92 21.19
CA GLY A 83 10.40 23.41 19.90
C GLY A 83 10.15 21.92 19.68
N GLN A 84 9.54 21.21 20.64
CA GLN A 84 9.16 19.80 20.50
C GLN A 84 7.75 19.68 19.91
N MET A 85 7.46 18.56 19.28
CA MET A 85 6.09 18.26 18.84
C MET A 85 5.20 18.01 20.06
N GLY A 86 4.11 18.76 20.17
CA GLY A 86 3.06 18.59 21.18
C GLY A 86 2.10 17.48 20.77
N TRP A 87 2.54 16.23 20.85
CA TRP A 87 1.72 15.06 20.54
C TRP A 87 0.57 14.87 21.54
N ASP A 88 -0.64 14.65 21.05
CA ASP A 88 -1.78 14.11 21.82
C ASP A 88 -2.02 12.61 21.49
N THR A 89 -3.10 12.06 22.03
CA THR A 89 -3.51 10.65 21.95
C THR A 89 -4.04 10.23 20.57
N GLY A 90 -4.46 11.17 19.73
CA GLY A 90 -5.01 10.90 18.40
C GLY A 90 -4.94 12.11 17.50
N GLU A 91 -3.91 12.14 16.65
CA GLU A 91 -3.70 13.23 15.69
C GLU A 91 -4.26 12.86 14.33
N ARG A 92 -4.72 13.84 13.57
CA ARG A 92 -4.95 13.69 12.13
C ARG A 92 -3.59 13.61 11.44
N TRP A 93 -3.43 12.62 10.57
CA TRP A 93 -2.26 12.47 9.71
C TRP A 93 -2.67 12.51 8.26
N VAL A 94 -1.89 13.23 7.44
CA VAL A 94 -2.14 13.35 6.01
C VAL A 94 -0.88 12.95 5.24
N LEU A 95 -1.02 12.01 4.30
CA LEU A 95 -0.04 11.77 3.23
C LEU A 95 -0.58 12.43 1.96
N LEU A 96 0.12 13.42 1.45
CA LEU A 96 -0.33 14.22 0.32
C LEU A 96 0.70 14.15 -0.81
N VAL A 97 0.24 13.92 -2.04
CA VAL A 97 1.05 14.18 -3.24
C VAL A 97 0.56 15.47 -3.88
N ARG A 98 1.46 16.37 -4.26
CA ARG A 98 1.12 17.56 -5.05
C ARG A 98 1.80 17.50 -6.40
N ASN A 99 1.00 17.64 -7.46
CA ASN A 99 1.45 17.88 -8.83
C ASN A 99 0.85 19.23 -9.27
N GLY A 100 1.67 20.29 -9.29
CA GLY A 100 1.21 21.65 -9.57
C GLY A 100 0.10 22.13 -8.62
N GLU A 101 -1.07 22.45 -9.17
CA GLU A 101 -2.27 22.86 -8.41
C GLU A 101 -3.10 21.69 -7.89
N GLU A 102 -2.82 20.46 -8.36
CA GLU A 102 -3.53 19.26 -7.95
C GLU A 102 -2.92 18.66 -6.69
N ALA A 103 -3.79 18.19 -5.80
CA ALA A 103 -3.40 17.52 -4.58
C ALA A 103 -4.13 16.18 -4.43
N PHE A 104 -3.38 15.11 -4.16
CA PHE A 104 -3.89 13.76 -4.00
C PHE A 104 -3.70 13.32 -2.54
N PRO A 105 -4.75 13.34 -1.71
CA PRO A 105 -4.67 12.90 -0.32
C PRO A 105 -4.66 11.38 -0.26
N LEU A 106 -3.46 10.79 -0.35
CA LEU A 106 -3.27 9.35 -0.31
C LEU A 106 -3.73 8.75 1.03
N PHE A 107 -3.51 9.49 2.12
CA PHE A 107 -4.00 9.16 3.45
C PHE A 107 -4.49 10.43 4.13
N ASP A 108 -5.63 10.35 4.81
CA ASP A 108 -6.22 11.45 5.59
C ASP A 108 -7.12 10.83 6.67
N ASP A 109 -6.53 10.52 7.83
CA ASP A 109 -7.25 9.86 8.93
C ASP A 109 -6.60 10.19 10.28
N SER A 110 -7.32 9.94 11.36
CA SER A 110 -6.79 9.99 12.72
C SER A 110 -5.97 8.74 13.03
N VAL A 111 -4.77 8.92 13.58
CA VAL A 111 -3.89 7.84 14.03
C VAL A 111 -3.68 8.00 15.53
N GLN A 112 -4.15 7.03 16.31
CA GLN A 112 -4.00 7.02 17.76
C GLN A 112 -2.69 6.35 18.16
N TYR A 113 -1.97 6.99 19.10
CA TYR A 113 -0.71 6.49 19.67
C TYR A 113 0.28 5.95 18.63
N GLY A 114 0.39 6.66 17.51
CA GLY A 114 0.96 6.09 16.30
C GLY A 114 1.51 7.13 15.35
N GLU A 115 1.93 6.69 14.18
CA GLU A 115 2.49 7.56 13.16
C GLU A 115 2.25 7.05 11.74
N LEU A 116 2.45 7.95 10.79
CA LEU A 116 2.43 7.68 9.36
C LEU A 116 3.84 7.87 8.80
N GLN A 117 4.41 6.82 8.23
CA GLN A 117 5.68 6.86 7.49
C GLN A 117 5.46 6.52 6.03
N PHE A 118 6.29 7.05 5.13
CA PHE A 118 6.24 6.70 3.71
C PHE A 118 7.62 6.37 3.12
N TRP A 119 7.58 5.67 1.99
CA TRP A 119 8.72 5.37 1.14
C TRP A 119 8.33 5.52 -0.32
N ILE A 120 9.21 6.09 -1.14
CA ILE A 120 9.07 6.10 -2.60
C ILE A 120 10.04 5.07 -3.15
N ALA A 121 9.52 4.09 -3.88
CA ALA A 121 10.29 2.99 -4.45
C ALA A 121 10.27 3.07 -5.97
N SER A 122 11.47 3.02 -6.57
CA SER A 122 11.63 2.80 -8.01
C SER A 122 11.74 1.31 -8.31
N ILE A 123 10.83 0.78 -9.13
CA ILE A 123 10.68 -0.65 -9.37
C ILE A 123 11.03 -0.98 -10.83
N ASN A 124 12.10 -1.74 -11.00
CA ASN A 124 12.51 -2.32 -12.28
C ASN A 124 11.73 -3.62 -12.54
N LYS A 125 10.47 -3.48 -12.97
CA LYS A 125 9.56 -4.62 -13.17
C LYS A 125 10.07 -5.60 -14.23
N ASP A 126 10.70 -5.07 -15.26
CA ASP A 126 11.19 -5.83 -16.41
C ASP A 126 12.62 -6.32 -16.25
N GLN A 127 13.23 -6.10 -15.08
CA GLN A 127 14.57 -6.55 -14.72
C GLN A 127 15.64 -6.11 -15.73
N ILE A 128 15.48 -4.92 -16.29
CA ILE A 128 16.42 -4.32 -17.24
C ILE A 128 17.76 -4.12 -16.53
N VAL A 129 18.85 -4.56 -17.15
CA VAL A 129 20.21 -4.31 -16.62
C VAL A 129 20.55 -2.84 -16.86
N GLY A 130 20.79 -2.09 -15.78
CA GLY A 130 21.05 -0.65 -15.84
C GLY A 130 19.83 0.16 -16.31
N PRO A 131 18.69 0.08 -15.59
CA PRO A 131 17.46 0.75 -16.00
C PRO A 131 17.64 2.27 -15.93
N LYS A 132 17.09 2.98 -16.92
CA LYS A 132 16.92 4.43 -16.89
C LYS A 132 15.68 4.80 -16.08
N SER A 133 15.54 6.08 -15.77
CA SER A 133 14.35 6.59 -15.07
C SER A 133 13.05 6.14 -15.75
N THR A 134 12.95 6.25 -17.07
CA THR A 134 11.77 5.85 -17.86
C THR A 134 11.45 4.35 -17.81
N ASP A 135 12.40 3.53 -17.38
CA ASP A 135 12.25 2.06 -17.28
C ASP A 135 11.71 1.63 -15.90
N LEU A 136 11.57 2.58 -14.96
CA LEU A 136 11.25 2.32 -13.56
C LEU A 136 9.85 2.80 -13.23
N GLN A 137 9.06 1.93 -12.58
CA GLN A 137 7.76 2.32 -12.02
C GLN A 137 7.95 2.88 -10.62
N ARG A 138 7.37 4.04 -10.33
CA ARG A 138 7.36 4.58 -8.97
C ARG A 138 6.14 4.08 -8.21
N LYS A 139 6.36 3.72 -6.95
CA LYS A 139 5.29 3.39 -6.01
C LYS A 139 5.55 4.07 -4.69
N ILE A 140 4.47 4.52 -4.06
CA ILE A 140 4.52 5.06 -2.70
C ILE A 140 4.02 3.98 -1.77
N TYR A 141 4.79 3.66 -0.76
CA TYR A 141 4.37 2.79 0.34
C TYR A 141 4.15 3.64 1.58
N ALA A 142 3.08 3.38 2.31
CA ALA A 142 2.81 4.06 3.56
C ALA A 142 2.53 3.04 4.66
N ALA A 143 3.27 3.16 5.77
CA ALA A 143 3.00 2.39 6.98
C ALA A 143 2.24 3.28 7.96
N VAL A 144 1.09 2.78 8.40
CA VAL A 144 0.30 3.38 9.47
C VAL A 144 0.46 2.47 10.68
N THR A 145 1.04 3.00 11.74
CA THR A 145 1.22 2.27 13.00
C THR A 145 0.41 2.93 14.08
N THR A 146 -0.08 2.13 15.01
CA THR A 146 -0.78 2.51 16.24
C THR A 146 -0.28 1.61 17.36
N ASP A 147 -0.66 1.88 18.60
CA ASP A 147 -0.39 1.01 19.74
C ASP A 147 -1.02 -0.38 19.63
N ILE A 148 -2.13 -0.52 18.91
CA ILE A 148 -2.87 -1.78 18.76
C ILE A 148 -2.77 -2.40 17.37
N GLY A 149 -2.15 -1.73 16.39
CA GLY A 149 -2.19 -2.21 15.02
C GLY A 149 -1.21 -1.60 14.02
N PHE A 150 -1.07 -2.29 12.91
CA PHE A 150 -0.22 -1.96 11.77
C PHE A 150 -1.00 -2.15 10.45
N LYS A 151 -0.80 -1.21 9.53
CA LYS A 151 -1.29 -1.30 8.14
C LYS A 151 -0.22 -0.83 7.17
N LEU A 152 0.01 -1.60 6.11
CA LEU A 152 0.86 -1.21 4.97
C LEU A 152 -0.02 -0.95 3.75
N LEU A 153 0.07 0.25 3.25
CA LEU A 153 -0.64 0.73 2.06
C LEU A 153 0.37 0.89 0.92
N LYS A 154 -0.11 0.67 -0.30
CA LYS A 154 0.64 0.92 -1.54
C LYS A 154 -0.20 1.79 -2.45
N TYR A 155 0.44 2.81 -3.02
CA TYR A 155 -0.14 3.70 -4.01
C TYR A 155 0.72 3.66 -5.27
N HIS A 156 0.07 3.76 -6.41
CA HIS A 156 0.71 3.92 -7.71
C HIS A 156 -0.18 4.80 -8.59
N TRP A 157 0.45 5.51 -9.51
CA TRP A 157 -0.24 6.30 -10.51
C TRP A 157 -0.97 5.40 -11.51
N ASP A 158 -2.20 5.78 -11.85
CA ASP A 158 -3.02 5.21 -12.91
C ASP A 158 -3.10 6.22 -14.06
N GLU A 159 -2.22 6.06 -15.03
CA GLU A 159 -2.15 6.93 -16.22
C GLU A 159 -3.47 7.02 -16.99
N GLN A 160 -4.29 5.97 -16.98
CA GLN A 160 -5.54 5.96 -17.75
C GLN A 160 -6.61 6.83 -17.10
N ASN A 161 -6.64 6.87 -15.77
CA ASN A 161 -7.66 7.61 -15.01
C ASN A 161 -7.13 8.89 -14.36
N LEU A 162 -5.83 9.19 -14.55
CA LEU A 162 -5.13 10.34 -13.97
C LEU A 162 -5.35 10.45 -12.46
N CYS A 163 -5.21 9.33 -11.75
CA CYS A 163 -5.41 9.25 -10.31
C CYS A 163 -4.47 8.25 -9.66
N TYR A 164 -4.40 8.26 -8.33
CA TYR A 164 -3.67 7.22 -7.60
C TYR A 164 -4.58 6.04 -7.29
N LYS A 165 -4.05 4.82 -7.35
CA LYS A 165 -4.75 3.61 -6.87
C LYS A 165 -4.15 3.13 -5.56
N ARG A 166 -4.99 3.07 -4.52
CA ARG A 166 -4.66 2.55 -3.18
C ARG A 166 -4.90 1.05 -3.11
N GLU A 167 -3.94 0.32 -2.55
CA GLU A 167 -4.04 -1.10 -2.22
C GLU A 167 -3.58 -1.33 -0.78
N VAL A 168 -4.32 -2.15 -0.02
CA VAL A 168 -3.87 -2.64 1.29
C VAL A 168 -2.99 -3.86 1.07
N ILE A 169 -1.70 -3.73 1.36
CA ILE A 169 -0.71 -4.82 1.18
C ILE A 169 -0.68 -5.74 2.38
N LEU A 170 -0.78 -5.17 3.58
CA LEU A 170 -0.76 -5.90 4.83
C LEU A 170 -1.66 -5.20 5.84
N ASN A 171 -2.61 -5.94 6.39
CA ASN A 171 -3.47 -5.50 7.49
C ASN A 171 -3.86 -6.76 8.29
N PRO A 172 -3.02 -7.20 9.24
CA PRO A 172 -3.32 -8.37 10.05
C PRO A 172 -4.67 -8.19 10.77
N THR A 173 -5.46 -9.25 10.87
CA THR A 173 -6.68 -9.24 11.70
C THR A 173 -6.30 -9.49 13.15
N ASP A 174 -7.23 -9.19 14.07
CA ASP A 174 -7.12 -9.57 15.49
C ASP A 174 -5.85 -9.06 16.18
N GLN A 175 -5.39 -7.87 15.75
CA GLN A 175 -4.25 -7.19 16.38
C GLN A 175 -4.66 -6.69 17.76
N TRP A 176 -3.85 -7.03 18.77
CA TRP A 176 -4.12 -6.71 20.17
C TRP A 176 -3.09 -5.75 20.77
N SER A 177 -1.83 -5.86 20.35
CA SER A 177 -0.75 -4.99 20.81
C SER A 177 0.35 -4.94 19.76
N MET A 178 0.87 -3.74 19.49
CA MET A 178 1.97 -3.50 18.57
C MET A 178 3.04 -2.66 19.28
N ARG A 179 4.31 -2.95 19.01
CA ARG A 179 5.42 -2.06 19.36
C ARG A 179 6.12 -1.63 18.09
N HIS A 180 6.27 -0.33 17.89
CA HIS A 180 7.03 0.23 16.78
C HIS A 180 8.00 1.29 17.29
N SER A 181 9.11 1.45 16.58
CA SER A 181 9.97 2.61 16.74
C SER A 181 9.25 3.84 16.17
N ASN A 182 9.09 4.89 16.96
CA ASN A 182 8.54 6.16 16.47
C ASN A 182 9.65 7.01 15.87
N LYS A 183 9.48 7.42 14.61
CA LYS A 183 10.36 8.39 13.95
C LYS A 183 10.14 9.80 14.50
N TYR A 184 8.89 10.18 14.72
CA TYR A 184 8.55 11.57 15.09
C TYR A 184 8.35 11.78 16.59
N ASN A 185 8.39 10.71 17.38
CA ASN A 185 8.20 10.72 18.83
C ASN A 185 9.44 10.18 19.56
N ILE A 186 10.61 10.79 19.30
CA ILE A 186 11.86 10.45 19.98
C ILE A 186 11.99 11.36 21.21
N PRO A 187 11.80 10.84 22.44
CA PRO A 187 12.08 11.61 23.64
C PRO A 187 13.57 11.93 23.72
N ASP A 188 13.90 13.05 24.38
CA ASP A 188 15.28 13.43 24.72
C ASP A 188 16.04 12.19 25.26
N PRO A 189 17.14 11.75 24.62
CA PRO A 189 17.92 10.59 25.05
C PRO A 189 18.31 10.64 26.54
N ALA A 190 18.52 11.83 27.11
CA ALA A 190 18.83 12.01 28.53
C ALA A 190 17.68 11.58 29.47
N ARG A 191 16.43 11.58 28.99
CA ARG A 191 15.25 11.08 29.71
C ARG A 191 15.02 9.57 29.56
N ILE A 192 15.63 8.93 28.56
CA ILE A 192 15.49 7.49 28.31
C ILE A 192 16.24 6.69 29.38
N GLU A 193 17.44 7.12 29.76
CA GLU A 193 18.25 6.41 30.76
C GLU A 193 17.79 6.62 32.21
N SER A 194 17.10 7.72 32.52
CA SER A 194 16.60 7.99 33.88
C SER A 194 15.43 7.11 34.28
N ASN A 195 14.65 6.61 33.31
CA ASN A 195 13.46 5.77 33.56
C ASN A 195 13.77 4.26 33.51
N GLY A 196 14.99 3.86 33.17
CA GLY A 196 15.44 2.46 33.13
C GLY A 196 16.02 1.94 34.45
N ARG A 197 16.07 2.76 35.50
CA ARG A 197 16.47 2.37 36.86
C ARG A 197 15.22 2.29 37.75
N LEU A 198 14.49 1.18 37.64
CA LEU A 198 13.56 0.71 38.67
C LEU A 198 14.12 -0.58 39.27
#